data_AF-A0A536QLN1-F1
#
_entry.id   AF-A0A536QLN1-F1
#
_cell.length_a   1.000
_cell.length_b   1.000
_cell.length_c   1.000
_cell.angle_alpha   90.00
_cell.angle_beta   90.00
_cell.angle_gamma   90.00
#
_symmetry.space_group_name_H-M   'P 1'
#
loop_
_entity.id
_entity.type
_entity.pdbx_description
1 polymer ?
#
loop_
_entity_poly.entity_id
_entity_poly.type
_entity_poly.pdbx_seq_one_letter_code
_entity_poly.pdbx_strand_id
1 'polypeptide(L)' 'MTKFNASVSVKLHGGPLDGKTAVSYGAQVGSLIDVNHHAYRVTSVESVPRWNELVGSATWIAKKPLPKTR' A
#
# COMPACT_ATOMS: atom_id res chain seq x y z
N MET A 1 16.82 -8.03 -3.09
CA MET A 1 15.52 -7.37 -2.83
C MET A 1 14.58 -7.78 -3.95
N THR A 2 13.55 -8.58 -3.66
CA THR A 2 12.71 -9.18 -4.70
C THR A 2 11.77 -8.13 -5.27
N LYS A 3 12.04 -7.67 -6.50
CA LYS A 3 11.10 -6.82 -7.25
C LYS A 3 9.99 -7.73 -7.79
N PHE A 4 8.79 -7.58 -7.25
CA PHE A 4 7.62 -8.24 -7.78
C PHE A 4 7.14 -7.48 -9.02
N ASN A 5 7.33 -8.04 -10.22
CA ASN A 5 6.77 -7.52 -11.48
C ASN A 5 5.30 -7.95 -11.64
N ALA A 6 4.48 -7.75 -10.61
CA ALA A 6 3.09 -8.20 -10.58
C ALA A 6 2.17 -7.12 -9.98
N SER A 7 0.88 -7.19 -10.32
CA SER A 7 -0.17 -6.47 -9.61
C SER A 7 -0.30 -7.03 -8.20
N VAL A 8 -0.35 -6.13 -7.22
CA VAL A 8 -0.61 -6.47 -5.82
C VAL A 8 -1.96 -5.91 -5.43
N SER A 9 -2.87 -6.78 -5.01
CA SER A 9 -4.13 -6.40 -4.38
C SER A 9 -3.87 -6.14 -2.90
N VAL A 10 -3.93 -4.88 -2.49
CA VAL A 10 -3.52 -4.40 -1.16
C VAL A 10 -4.74 -4.05 -0.31
N LYS A 11 -4.88 -4.69 0.85
CA LYS A 11 -5.87 -4.33 1.86
C LYS A 11 -5.39 -3.12 2.67
N LEU A 12 -6.23 -2.10 2.77
CA LEU A 12 -5.92 -0.85 3.43
C LEU A 12 -6.37 -0.89 4.89
N HIS A 13 -5.47 -0.51 5.79
CA HIS A 13 -5.70 -0.49 7.23
C HIS A 13 -5.54 0.93 7.79
N GLY A 14 -6.55 1.39 8.50
CA GLY A 14 -6.64 2.72 9.09
C GLY A 14 -6.93 3.83 8.08
N GLY A 15 -7.13 5.03 8.62
CA GLY A 15 -7.42 6.22 7.83
C GLY A 15 -8.77 6.17 7.10
N PRO A 16 -8.97 7.04 6.09
CA PRO A 16 -10.28 7.24 5.45
C PRO A 16 -10.76 6.07 4.56
N LEU A 17 -9.87 5.15 4.19
CA LEU A 17 -10.17 4.01 3.31
C LEU A 17 -10.00 2.66 4.02
N ASP A 18 -10.08 2.64 5.35
CA ASP A 18 -9.94 1.41 6.13
C ASP A 18 -10.88 0.29 5.66
N GLY A 19 -10.36 -0.92 5.57
CA GLY A 19 -11.08 -2.11 5.10
C GLY A 19 -11.27 -2.21 3.58
N LYS A 20 -10.94 -1.17 2.81
CA LYS A 20 -11.00 -1.21 1.33
C LYS A 20 -9.76 -1.88 0.74
N THR A 21 -9.85 -2.21 -0.55
CA THR A 21 -8.75 -2.78 -1.33
C THR A 21 -8.34 -1.83 -2.44
N ALA A 22 -7.03 -1.73 -2.69
CA ALA A 22 -6.45 -1.02 -3.82
C ALA A 22 -5.54 -1.96 -4.62
N VAL A 23 -5.43 -1.76 -5.92
CA VAL A 23 -4.46 -2.49 -6.76
C VAL A 23 -3.26 -1.60 -7.02
N SER A 24 -2.06 -2.11 -6.76
CA SER A 24 -0.81 -1.39 -6.97
C SER A 24 0.21 -2.26 -7.70
N TYR A 25 0.78 -1.74 -8.77
CA TYR A 25 1.79 -2.45 -9.55
C TYR A 25 3.18 -2.23 -8.93
N GLY A 26 3.91 -3.32 -8.69
CA GLY A 26 5.27 -3.25 -8.15
C GLY A 26 5.34 -2.83 -6.68
N ALA A 27 4.21 -2.87 -5.94
CA ALA A 27 4.18 -2.62 -4.51
C ALA A 27 5.10 -3.59 -3.77
N GLN A 28 5.90 -3.04 -2.85
CA GLN A 28 6.86 -3.77 -2.05
C GLN A 28 6.72 -3.38 -0.59
N VAL A 29 7.05 -4.28 0.33
CA VAL A 29 7.08 -3.96 1.76
C VAL A 29 7.95 -2.74 2.00
N GLY A 30 7.42 -1.76 2.73
CA GLY A 30 8.06 -0.48 2.99
C GLY A 30 7.85 0.58 1.90
N SER A 31 7.28 0.25 0.75
CA SER A 31 6.91 1.27 -0.24
C SER A 31 5.71 2.11 0.22
N LEU A 32 5.61 3.33 -0.28
CA LEU A 32 4.44 4.18 -0.12
C LEU A 32 3.58 4.07 -1.37
N ILE A 33 2.29 3.84 -1.18
CA ILE A 33 1.27 3.93 -2.22
C ILE A 33 0.34 5.09 -1.89
N ASP A 34 0.00 5.88 -2.90
CA ASP A 34 -1.05 6.89 -2.79
C ASP A 34 -2.35 6.26 -3.28
N VAL A 35 -3.36 6.23 -2.42
CA VAL A 35 -4.71 5.75 -2.77
C VAL A 35 -5.68 6.87 -2.48
N ASN A 36 -6.26 7.44 -3.55
CA ASN A 36 -7.18 8.56 -3.46
C ASN A 36 -6.64 9.73 -2.60
N HIS A 37 -5.38 10.14 -2.82
CA HIS A 37 -4.68 11.21 -2.09
C HIS A 37 -4.33 10.91 -0.63
N HIS A 38 -4.51 9.66 -0.19
CA HIS A 38 -4.10 9.18 1.12
C HIS A 38 -2.87 8.27 0.98
N ALA A 39 -1.83 8.57 1.75
CA ALA A 39 -0.61 7.79 1.76
C ALA A 39 -0.78 6.55 2.65
N TYR A 40 -0.42 5.39 2.10
CA TYR A 40 -0.39 4.11 2.81
C TYR A 40 0.99 3.47 2.65
N ARG A 41 1.53 2.89 3.72
CA ARG A 41 2.78 2.12 3.73
C ARG A 41 2.46 0.65 3.57
N VAL A 42 2.98 0.02 2.53
CA VAL A 42 2.84 -1.43 2.36
C VAL A 42 3.62 -2.14 3.47
N THR A 43 2.96 -3.04 4.18
CA THR A 43 3.50 -3.77 5.34
C THR A 43 3.74 -5.25 5.03
N SER A 44 2.98 -5.84 4.10
CA SER A 44 3.18 -7.20 3.63
C SER A 44 2.87 -7.33 2.13
N VAL A 45 3.55 -8.26 1.48
CA VAL A 45 3.27 -8.72 0.12
C VAL A 45 3.54 -10.21 0.08
N GLU A 46 2.55 -10.99 -0.34
CA GLU A 46 2.58 -12.44 -0.33
C GLU A 46 2.07 -12.97 -1.67
N SER A 47 2.67 -14.08 -2.12
CA SER A 47 2.17 -14.82 -3.27
C SER A 47 1.15 -15.83 -2.79
N VAL A 48 -0.03 -15.83 -3.40
CA VAL A 48 -1.02 -16.87 -3.14
C VAL A 48 -0.74 -18.04 -4.09
N PRO A 49 -0.55 -19.28 -3.58
CA PRO A 49 -0.34 -20.43 -4.45
C PRO A 49 -1.49 -20.58 -5.46
N ARG A 50 -1.14 -20.82 -6.73
CA ARG A 50 -2.08 -20.97 -7.86
C ARG A 50 -2.78 -19.68 -8.30
N TRP A 51 -2.37 -18.52 -7.82
CA TRP A 51 -2.82 -17.21 -8.31
C TRP A 51 -1.65 -16.47 -8.97
N ASN A 52 -1.96 -15.75 -10.06
CA ASN A 52 -0.97 -14.92 -10.74
C ASN A 52 -0.77 -13.55 -10.07
N GLU A 53 -1.71 -13.14 -9.23
CA GLU A 53 -1.69 -11.88 -8.50
C GLU A 53 -1.10 -12.06 -7.11
N LEU A 54 -0.44 -11.01 -6.62
CA LEU A 54 0.03 -10.95 -5.24
C LEU A 54 -1.02 -10.28 -4.37
N VAL A 55 -1.04 -10.64 -3.10
CA VAL A 55 -1.87 -9.98 -2.08
C VAL A 55 -0.97 -9.26 -1.09
N GLY A 56 -1.45 -8.16 -0.53
CA GLY A 56 -0.68 -7.42 0.45
C GLY A 56 -1.55 -6.63 1.41
N SER A 57 -0.90 -6.03 2.39
CA SER A 57 -1.53 -5.12 3.34
C SER A 57 -0.76 -3.81 3.37
N ALA A 58 -1.47 -2.70 3.62
CA ALA A 58 -0.85 -1.41 3.83
C ALA A 58 -1.54 -0.62 4.94
N THR A 59 -0.74 0.11 5.72
CA THR A 59 -1.21 0.92 6.85
C THR A 59 -1.16 2.40 6.50
N TRP A 60 -2.23 3.12 6.84
CA TRP A 60 -2.31 4.56 6.62
C TRP A 60 -1.21 5.32 7.34
N ILE A 61 -0.64 6.30 6.64
CA ILE A 61 0.27 7.28 7.25
C ILE A 61 -0.43 8.63 7.27
N ALA A 62 -0.67 9.12 8.49
CA ALA A 62 -1.09 10.49 8.70
C ALA A 62 -0.06 11.44 8.09
N LYS A 63 -0.48 12.27 7.13
CA LYS A 63 0.36 13.35 6.63
C LYS A 63 0.65 14.28 7.81
N LYS A 64 1.91 14.38 8.23
CA LYS A 64 2.31 15.44 9.15
C LYS A 64 2.07 16.76 8.43
N PRO A 65 1.36 17.73 9.03
CA PRO A 65 1.23 19.04 8.43
C PRO A 65 2.63 19.61 8.20
N LEU A 66 2.87 20.12 6.99
CA LEU A 66 4.10 20.86 6.71
C LEU A 66 4.15 22.05 7.67
N PRO A 67 5.29 22.32 8.34
CA PRO A 67 5.43 23.51 9.14
C PRO A 67 5.13 24.71 8.25
N LYS A 68 4.23 25.60 8.68
CA LYS A 68 4.01 26.88 7.98
C LYS A 68 5.31 27.66 8.06
N THR A 69 6.08 27.71 6.97
CA THR A 69 7.13 28.70 6.80
C THR A 69 6.44 30.06 6.83
N ARG A 70 6.79 30.87 7.84
CA ARG A 70 6.23 32.20 8.10
C ARG A 70 7.07 33.26 7.41
#